data_AF-A0A7S3ENK2-F1
#
_entry.id   AF-A0A7S3ENK2-F1
#
_cell.length_a   1.000
_cell.length_b   1.000
_cell.length_c   1.000
_cell.angle_alpha   90.00
_cell.angle_beta   90.00
_cell.angle_gamma   90.00
#
_symmetry.space_group_name_H-M   'P 1'
#
loop_
_entity.id
_entity.type
_entity.pdbx_description
1 polymer ?
#
loop_
_entity_poly.entity_id
_entity_poly.type
_entity_poly.pdbx_seq_one_letter_code
_entity_poly.pdbx_strand_id
1 'polypeptide(L)'
;MHVFAVEFEKSGKRLYVGASYSTFWKTYQRMKLRSQPLHFYEVIREGNSGKLYYDVEFSKDVNAERDGEKMVDDLLLETQRLLVHLFPSMMRGVDLNFRTILELDSSTGKKFSRHLILPQVNFRSNEEAGVFVKELCRRCMESQKEFIRVVDTSGESETTFVDQAVYTKNRCFRLLGSSKYGRSTPLVFTERSPYAHRLDEQVFLKSLVCNVSPLEPCLSIDDLPRSKAGSRMATRTLAVNGQHGSRGPSPYPHVDAIIEKLISLPNHKVWQYTEQRTLLRA
;
A
#
# COMPACT_ATOMS: atom_id res chain seq x y z
N MET A 1 0.30 18.50 -0.22
CA MET A 1 0.21 18.07 1.20
C MET A 1 -0.29 16.63 1.24
N HIS A 2 0.37 15.79 2.04
CA HIS A 2 0.16 14.34 2.14
C HIS A 2 -0.11 13.98 3.60
N VAL A 3 -0.71 12.80 3.82
CA VAL A 3 -1.03 12.31 5.15
C VAL A 3 -0.25 11.03 5.42
N PHE A 4 0.40 11.00 6.57
CA PHE A 4 1.09 9.84 7.11
C PHE A 4 0.42 9.41 8.39
N ALA A 5 0.62 8.15 8.77
CA ALA A 5 0.15 7.63 10.04
C ALA A 5 1.33 7.04 10.83
N VAL A 6 1.32 7.21 12.15
CA VAL A 6 2.32 6.66 13.07
C VAL A 6 1.62 5.72 14.03
N GLU A 7 1.98 4.45 13.99
CA GLU A 7 1.49 3.46 14.95
C GLU A 7 2.30 3.57 16.24
N PHE A 8 1.63 3.70 17.39
CA PHE A 8 2.30 3.97 18.68
C PHE A 8 1.94 2.98 19.80
N GLU A 9 1.06 2.01 19.53
CA GLU A 9 0.75 0.93 20.47
C GLU A 9 0.33 -0.35 19.74
N LYS A 10 0.43 -1.50 20.44
CA LYS A 10 0.18 -2.84 19.89
C LYS A 10 -1.26 -3.08 19.40
N SER A 11 -2.21 -2.23 19.80
CA SER A 11 -3.61 -2.33 19.36
C SER A 11 -3.82 -1.86 17.91
N GLY A 12 -2.79 -1.28 17.27
CA GLY A 12 -2.87 -0.72 15.93
C GLY A 12 -3.42 0.70 15.89
N LYS A 13 -3.55 1.39 17.03
CA LYS A 13 -3.90 2.83 17.05
C LYS A 13 -2.80 3.66 16.39
N ARG A 14 -3.25 4.71 15.70
CA ARG A 14 -2.39 5.59 14.91
C ARG A 14 -2.66 7.05 15.20
N LEU A 15 -1.60 7.86 15.12
CA LEU A 15 -1.69 9.31 14.97
C LEU A 15 -1.52 9.67 13.50
N TYR A 16 -2.25 10.68 13.03
CA TYR A 16 -2.16 11.16 11.65
C TYR A 16 -1.36 12.46 11.57
N VAL A 17 -0.49 12.55 10.58
CA VAL A 17 0.43 13.67 10.37
C VAL A 17 0.26 14.21 8.96
N GLY A 18 -0.13 15.48 8.84
CA GLY A 18 -0.14 16.21 7.58
C GLY A 18 1.20 16.87 7.30
N ALA A 19 1.84 16.57 6.16
CA ALA A 19 3.13 17.16 5.79
C ALA A 19 3.34 17.21 4.26
N SER A 20 4.28 18.05 3.80
CA SER A 20 4.88 17.85 2.48
C SER A 20 5.85 16.67 2.51
N TYR A 21 6.16 16.09 1.36
CA TYR A 21 7.14 15.00 1.28
C TYR A 21 8.51 15.39 1.81
N SER A 22 9.04 16.57 1.43
CA SER A 22 10.35 17.04 1.92
C SER A 22 10.36 17.26 3.43
N THR A 23 9.30 17.85 4.01
CA THR A 23 9.21 18.07 5.46
C THR A 23 9.11 16.74 6.21
N PHE A 24 8.31 15.79 5.71
CA PHE A 24 8.22 14.46 6.31
C PHE A 24 9.56 13.73 6.25
N TRP A 25 10.20 13.70 5.08
CA TRP A 25 11.48 13.03 4.87
C TRP A 25 12.58 13.55 5.82
N LYS A 26 12.72 14.87 5.97
CA LYS A 26 13.70 15.46 6.90
C LYS A 26 13.50 15.00 8.34
N THR A 27 12.25 14.82 8.77
CA THR A 27 11.92 14.32 10.11
C THR A 27 12.19 12.82 10.20
N TYR A 28 11.74 12.05 9.21
CA TYR A 28 11.96 10.61 9.12
C TYR A 28 13.45 10.24 9.16
N GLN A 29 14.28 10.95 8.39
CA GLN A 29 15.73 10.77 8.35
C GLN A 29 16.39 11.11 9.69
N ARG A 30 15.96 12.21 10.36
CA ARG A 30 16.45 12.58 11.68
C ARG A 30 16.17 11.51 12.73
N MET A 31 14.95 10.96 12.73
CA MET A 31 14.58 9.86 13.64
C MET A 31 15.42 8.62 13.37
N LYS A 32 15.63 8.25 12.10
CA LYS A 32 16.49 7.14 11.71
C LYS A 32 17.94 7.33 12.21
N LEU A 33 18.52 8.52 12.03
CA LEU A 33 19.88 8.84 12.47
C LEU A 33 20.05 8.75 14.00
N ARG A 34 18.97 8.95 14.75
CA ARG A 34 18.92 8.79 16.22
C ARG A 34 18.58 7.36 16.65
N SER A 35 18.56 6.40 15.72
CA SER A 35 18.19 5.01 15.97
C SER A 35 16.80 4.85 16.62
N GLN A 36 15.89 5.79 16.33
CA GLN A 36 14.52 5.69 16.83
C GLN A 36 13.73 4.66 16.02
N PRO A 37 12.78 3.97 16.66
CA PRO A 37 11.89 3.06 15.96
C PRO A 37 11.01 3.82 14.96
N LEU A 38 10.88 3.27 13.76
CA LEU A 38 10.09 3.84 12.67
C LEU A 38 8.84 2.97 12.45
N HIS A 39 7.67 3.51 12.77
CA HIS A 39 6.38 2.82 12.66
C HIS A 39 5.40 3.60 11.78
N PHE A 40 5.92 4.10 10.66
CA PHE A 40 5.20 5.01 9.78
C PHE A 40 4.55 4.29 8.60
N TYR A 41 3.41 4.85 8.21
CA TYR A 41 2.60 4.42 7.08
C TYR A 41 2.27 5.65 6.21
N GLU A 42 2.27 5.47 4.89
CA GLU A 42 1.58 6.37 3.97
C GLU A 42 0.07 6.13 4.09
N VAL A 43 -0.72 7.21 4.09
CA VAL A 43 -2.18 7.08 3.95
C VAL A 43 -2.53 7.29 2.48
N ILE A 44 -2.83 6.20 1.78
CA ILE A 44 -3.30 6.20 0.39
C ILE A 44 -4.75 6.68 0.39
N ARG A 45 -4.93 7.98 0.16
CA ARG A 45 -6.24 8.64 0.27
C ARG A 45 -7.18 8.19 -0.85
N GLU A 46 -8.46 8.06 -0.49
CA GLU A 46 -9.54 7.83 -1.46
C GLU A 46 -9.49 8.87 -2.59
N GLY A 47 -9.64 8.40 -3.82
CA GLY A 47 -9.69 9.25 -5.02
C GLY A 47 -8.36 9.87 -5.44
N ASN A 48 -7.26 9.61 -4.74
CA ASN A 48 -5.93 10.04 -5.17
C ASN A 48 -5.31 9.01 -6.12
N SER A 49 -4.64 9.49 -7.16
CA SER A 49 -3.82 8.65 -8.03
C SER A 49 -2.71 7.94 -7.24
N GLY A 50 -2.39 6.74 -7.65
CA GLY A 50 -1.38 5.93 -7.01
C GLY A 50 -0.75 4.93 -7.96
N LYS A 51 0.50 4.59 -7.69
CA LYS A 51 1.21 3.49 -8.34
C LYS A 51 0.47 2.18 -8.07
N LEU A 52 0.50 1.26 -9.03
CA LEU A 52 0.19 -0.14 -8.76
C LEU A 52 1.20 -0.65 -7.74
N TYR A 53 0.69 -1.33 -6.72
CA TYR A 53 1.52 -2.02 -5.74
C TYR A 53 0.89 -3.37 -5.44
N TYR A 54 1.61 -4.25 -4.76
CA TYR A 54 1.10 -5.49 -4.20
C TYR A 54 1.59 -5.61 -2.76
N ASP A 55 0.73 -6.10 -1.88
CA ASP A 55 1.14 -6.69 -0.61
C ASP A 55 1.00 -8.20 -0.79
N VAL A 56 2.12 -8.90 -0.75
CA VAL A 56 2.18 -10.35 -0.98
C VAL A 56 2.66 -11.05 0.27
N GLU A 57 1.95 -12.08 0.68
CA GLU A 57 2.28 -12.81 1.90
C GLU A 57 1.74 -14.23 1.92
N PHE A 58 2.45 -15.09 2.66
CA PHE A 58 1.97 -16.40 3.08
C PHE A 58 2.69 -16.88 4.34
N SER A 59 2.06 -17.80 5.06
CA SER A 59 2.68 -18.52 6.18
C SER A 59 3.56 -19.64 5.65
N LYS A 60 4.85 -19.63 6.00
CA LYS A 60 5.83 -20.64 5.53
C LYS A 60 5.57 -22.02 6.16
N ASP A 61 5.01 -22.04 7.37
CA ASP A 61 4.78 -23.29 8.12
C ASP A 61 3.77 -24.20 7.40
N VAL A 62 2.78 -23.63 6.71
CA VAL A 62 1.69 -24.35 6.01
C VAL A 62 1.80 -24.27 4.48
N ASN A 63 2.85 -23.64 3.96
CA ASN A 63 3.15 -23.49 2.54
C ASN A 63 4.66 -23.74 2.29
N ALA A 64 5.21 -24.78 2.92
CA ALA A 64 6.66 -25.03 2.95
C ALA A 64 7.26 -25.33 1.57
N GLU A 65 6.44 -25.80 0.63
CA GLU A 65 6.78 -26.10 -0.75
C GLU A 65 6.82 -24.88 -1.67
N ARG A 66 6.32 -23.72 -1.20
CA ARG A 66 6.18 -22.52 -2.03
C ARG A 66 7.50 -21.74 -2.12
N ASP A 67 7.91 -21.47 -3.36
CA ASP A 67 9.04 -20.59 -3.67
C ASP A 67 8.55 -19.15 -3.85
N GLY A 68 8.67 -18.34 -2.80
CA GLY A 68 8.22 -16.95 -2.81
C GLY A 68 8.93 -16.04 -3.82
N GLU A 69 10.20 -16.30 -4.16
CA GLU A 69 10.91 -15.52 -5.18
C GLU A 69 10.30 -15.80 -6.56
N LYS A 70 10.14 -17.09 -6.89
CA LYS A 70 9.52 -17.51 -8.14
C LYS A 70 8.07 -17.00 -8.25
N MET A 71 7.31 -17.04 -7.15
CA MET A 71 5.94 -16.54 -7.13
C MET A 71 5.85 -15.04 -7.42
N VAL A 72 6.79 -14.24 -6.93
CA VAL A 72 6.90 -12.81 -7.27
C VAL A 72 7.19 -12.64 -8.76
N ASP A 73 8.11 -13.41 -9.34
CA ASP A 73 8.45 -13.32 -10.76
C ASP A 73 7.25 -13.71 -11.66
N ASP A 74 6.55 -14.79 -11.32
CA ASP A 74 5.35 -15.22 -12.04
C ASP A 74 4.22 -14.18 -11.92
N LEU A 75 4.07 -13.55 -10.75
CA LEU A 75 3.10 -12.47 -10.55
C LEU A 75 3.43 -11.25 -11.43
N LEU A 76 4.68 -10.82 -11.47
CA LEU A 76 5.10 -9.69 -12.32
C LEU A 76 4.92 -10.00 -13.81
N LEU A 77 5.19 -11.23 -14.23
CA LEU A 77 4.98 -11.69 -15.60
C LEU A 77 3.49 -11.65 -16.00
N GLU A 78 2.60 -12.21 -15.19
CA GLU A 78 1.16 -12.18 -15.48
C GLU A 78 0.59 -10.76 -15.36
N THR A 79 1.13 -9.94 -14.47
CA THR A 79 0.81 -8.51 -14.39
C THR A 79 1.14 -7.79 -15.70
N GLN A 80 2.36 -7.98 -16.21
CA GLN A 80 2.80 -7.38 -17.48
C GLN A 80 1.94 -7.84 -18.65
N ARG A 81 1.62 -9.14 -18.73
CA ARG A 81 0.73 -9.70 -19.76
C ARG A 81 -0.65 -9.05 -19.72
N LEU A 82 -1.25 -8.95 -18.54
CA LEU A 82 -2.58 -8.36 -18.40
C LEU A 82 -2.57 -6.86 -18.70
N LEU A 83 -1.56 -6.13 -18.23
CA LEU A 83 -1.41 -4.70 -18.53
C LEU A 83 -1.26 -4.44 -20.04
N VAL A 84 -0.40 -5.19 -20.72
CA VAL A 84 -0.22 -5.06 -22.18
C VAL A 84 -1.50 -5.42 -22.93
N HIS A 85 -2.24 -6.43 -22.46
CA HIS A 85 -3.50 -6.82 -23.06
C HIS A 85 -4.59 -5.75 -22.91
N LEU A 86 -4.72 -5.15 -21.72
CA LEU A 86 -5.77 -4.17 -21.42
C LEU A 86 -5.41 -2.75 -21.88
N PHE A 87 -4.12 -2.38 -21.84
CA PHE A 87 -3.62 -1.03 -22.07
C PHE A 87 -2.42 -1.00 -23.04
N PRO A 88 -2.52 -1.60 -24.25
CA PRO A 88 -1.37 -1.83 -25.14
C PRO A 88 -0.63 -0.55 -25.52
N SER A 89 -1.34 0.57 -25.73
CA SER A 89 -0.73 1.85 -26.08
C SER A 89 0.07 2.45 -24.93
N MET A 90 -0.44 2.37 -23.70
CA MET A 90 0.23 2.93 -22.52
C MET A 90 1.37 2.05 -22.02
N MET A 91 1.30 0.74 -22.26
CA MET A 91 2.31 -0.22 -21.81
C MET A 91 3.41 -0.49 -22.84
N ARG A 92 3.41 0.22 -23.97
CA ARG A 92 4.46 0.10 -24.98
C ARG A 92 5.81 0.51 -24.39
N GLY A 93 6.76 -0.44 -24.36
CA GLY A 93 8.10 -0.20 -23.83
C GLY A 93 8.22 -0.20 -22.31
N VAL A 94 7.11 -0.45 -21.59
CA VAL A 94 7.14 -0.70 -20.15
C VAL A 94 7.61 -2.12 -19.91
N ASP A 95 8.65 -2.28 -19.09
CA ASP A 95 9.17 -3.58 -18.68
C ASP A 95 9.11 -3.70 -17.14
N LEU A 96 8.39 -4.70 -16.66
CA LEU A 96 8.17 -4.96 -15.25
C LEU A 96 9.12 -6.07 -14.81
N ASN A 97 10.24 -5.67 -14.23
CA ASN A 97 11.26 -6.58 -13.73
C ASN A 97 11.87 -6.04 -12.44
N PHE A 98 12.69 -6.85 -11.77
CA PHE A 98 13.31 -6.53 -10.49
C PHE A 98 14.18 -5.24 -10.50
N ARG A 99 14.62 -4.76 -11.67
CA ARG A 99 15.37 -3.50 -11.79
C ARG A 99 14.47 -2.28 -11.74
N THR A 100 13.22 -2.42 -12.17
CA THR A 100 12.27 -1.32 -12.30
C THR A 100 11.25 -1.27 -11.17
N ILE A 101 10.94 -2.42 -10.57
CA ILE A 101 10.03 -2.56 -9.42
C ILE A 101 10.79 -2.29 -8.10
N LEU A 102 10.11 -1.66 -7.14
CA LEU A 102 10.62 -1.55 -5.77
C LEU A 102 10.07 -2.71 -4.97
N GLU A 103 10.93 -3.67 -4.69
CA GLU A 103 10.60 -4.87 -3.93
C GLU A 103 11.14 -4.76 -2.50
N LEU A 104 10.23 -4.63 -1.54
CA LEU A 104 10.53 -4.44 -0.13
C LEU A 104 10.14 -5.68 0.66
N ASP A 105 11.10 -6.29 1.33
CA ASP A 105 10.94 -7.49 2.14
C ASP A 105 10.79 -7.13 3.63
N SER A 106 9.84 -7.79 4.28
CA SER A 106 9.73 -7.86 5.74
C SER A 106 9.45 -9.30 6.21
N SER A 107 9.95 -10.27 5.45
CA SER A 107 9.83 -11.69 5.69
C SER A 107 10.53 -12.08 7.00
N THR A 108 10.07 -13.18 7.59
CA THR A 108 10.61 -13.75 8.83
C THR A 108 10.85 -15.25 8.63
N GLY A 109 11.34 -15.92 9.67
CA GLY A 109 11.45 -17.39 9.66
C GLY A 109 10.11 -18.09 9.39
N LYS A 110 8.98 -17.50 9.81
CA LYS A 110 7.63 -18.11 9.71
C LYS A 110 6.75 -17.54 8.60
N LYS A 111 7.11 -16.39 8.04
CA LYS A 111 6.25 -15.63 7.13
C LYS A 111 7.04 -15.11 5.95
N PHE A 112 6.52 -15.31 4.74
CA PHE A 112 6.91 -14.53 3.58
C PHE A 112 6.06 -13.25 3.54
N SER A 113 6.66 -12.08 3.37
CA SER A 113 5.93 -10.81 3.31
C SER A 113 6.72 -9.77 2.54
N ARG A 114 6.18 -9.33 1.39
CA ARG A 114 6.79 -8.28 0.57
C ARG A 114 5.77 -7.25 0.12
N HIS A 115 6.25 -6.02 -0.01
CA HIS A 115 5.58 -4.99 -0.78
C HIS A 115 6.28 -4.86 -2.13
N LEU A 116 5.51 -4.95 -3.22
CA LEU A 116 5.98 -4.66 -4.57
C LEU A 116 5.36 -3.33 -5.00
N ILE A 117 6.15 -2.32 -5.36
CA ILE A 117 5.63 -1.04 -5.85
C ILE A 117 6.12 -0.85 -7.28
N LEU A 118 5.21 -0.57 -8.21
CA LEU A 118 5.45 -0.50 -9.65
C LEU A 118 5.35 0.97 -10.12
N PRO A 119 6.46 1.75 -10.13
CA PRO A 119 6.39 3.18 -10.39
C PRO A 119 6.01 3.56 -11.82
N GLN A 120 6.03 2.59 -12.74
CA GLN A 120 5.71 2.79 -14.15
C GLN A 120 4.21 2.63 -14.44
N VAL A 121 3.42 2.21 -13.45
CA VAL A 121 2.01 1.86 -13.62
C VAL A 121 1.22 2.64 -12.60
N ASN A 122 0.45 3.63 -13.06
CA ASN A 122 -0.35 4.49 -12.20
C ASN A 122 -1.83 4.27 -12.47
N PHE A 123 -2.66 4.24 -11.43
CA PHE A 123 -4.12 4.25 -11.54
C PHE A 123 -4.68 5.55 -10.98
N ARG A 124 -5.88 5.94 -11.42
CA ARG A 124 -6.57 7.16 -10.93
C ARG A 124 -6.91 7.08 -9.44
N SER A 125 -7.05 5.87 -8.91
CA SER A 125 -7.32 5.63 -7.50
C SER A 125 -6.85 4.26 -7.03
N ASN A 126 -6.73 4.08 -5.70
CA ASN A 126 -6.43 2.78 -5.09
C ASN A 126 -7.53 1.75 -5.39
N GLU A 127 -8.78 2.21 -5.50
CA GLU A 127 -9.94 1.39 -5.83
C GLU A 127 -9.84 0.82 -7.25
N GLU A 128 -9.42 1.64 -8.22
CA GLU A 128 -9.22 1.19 -9.60
C GLU A 128 -8.07 0.20 -9.72
N ALA A 129 -6.95 0.46 -9.04
CA ALA A 129 -5.86 -0.53 -8.93
C ALA A 129 -6.39 -1.85 -8.35
N GLY A 130 -7.28 -1.78 -7.35
CA GLY A 130 -7.94 -2.94 -6.76
C GLY A 130 -8.82 -3.72 -7.74
N VAL A 131 -9.51 -3.06 -8.66
CA VAL A 131 -10.29 -3.74 -9.71
C VAL A 131 -9.36 -4.51 -10.64
N PHE A 132 -8.26 -3.88 -11.08
CA PHE A 132 -7.25 -4.56 -11.90
C PHE A 132 -6.65 -5.78 -11.18
N VAL A 133 -6.27 -5.63 -9.91
CA VAL A 133 -5.64 -6.71 -9.13
C VAL A 133 -6.60 -7.87 -8.88
N LYS A 134 -7.88 -7.57 -8.61
CA LYS A 134 -8.94 -8.60 -8.50
C LYS A 134 -9.09 -9.37 -9.80
N GLU A 135 -9.10 -8.69 -10.94
CA GLU A 135 -9.19 -9.32 -12.25
C GLU A 135 -7.97 -10.19 -12.55
N LEU A 136 -6.76 -9.71 -12.23
CA LEU A 136 -5.52 -10.49 -12.34
C LEU A 136 -5.61 -11.77 -11.50
N CYS A 137 -5.92 -11.64 -10.21
CA CYS A 137 -6.04 -12.78 -9.30
C CYS A 137 -7.10 -13.78 -9.80
N ARG A 138 -8.27 -13.29 -10.22
CA ARG A 138 -9.34 -14.12 -10.78
C ARG A 138 -8.88 -14.92 -12.00
N ARG A 139 -8.25 -14.27 -12.99
CA ARG A 139 -7.74 -14.95 -14.20
C ARG A 139 -6.68 -16.00 -13.87
N CYS A 140 -5.75 -15.68 -12.95
CA CYS A 140 -4.73 -16.62 -12.51
C CYS A 140 -5.34 -17.83 -11.79
N MET A 141 -6.34 -17.61 -10.93
CA MET A 141 -7.07 -18.69 -10.25
C MET A 141 -7.80 -19.58 -11.26
N GLU A 142 -8.58 -18.99 -12.17
CA GLU A 142 -9.33 -19.74 -13.20
C GLU A 142 -8.40 -20.55 -14.12
N SER A 143 -7.26 -19.96 -14.47
CA SER A 143 -6.22 -20.61 -15.30
C SER A 143 -5.33 -21.58 -14.51
N GLN A 144 -5.68 -21.90 -13.26
CA GLN A 144 -4.95 -22.84 -12.39
C GLN A 144 -3.45 -22.50 -12.27
N LYS A 145 -3.12 -21.22 -12.14
CA LYS A 145 -1.73 -20.79 -11.96
C LYS A 145 -1.30 -21.05 -10.52
N GLU A 146 -0.40 -22.00 -10.30
CA GLU A 146 0.02 -22.40 -8.95
C GLU A 146 0.55 -21.26 -8.08
N PHE A 147 1.28 -20.30 -8.67
CA PHE A 147 1.93 -19.22 -7.90
C PHE A 147 0.95 -18.31 -7.15
N ILE A 148 -0.32 -18.24 -7.55
CA ILE A 148 -1.29 -17.34 -6.90
C ILE A 148 -1.96 -18.01 -5.70
N ARG A 149 -1.87 -19.33 -5.56
CA ARG A 149 -2.58 -20.13 -4.55
C ARG A 149 -1.69 -20.37 -3.35
N VAL A 150 -2.20 -20.04 -2.16
CA VAL A 150 -1.56 -20.34 -0.87
C VAL A 150 -2.60 -20.78 0.13
N VAL A 151 -2.22 -21.57 1.12
CA VAL A 151 -3.09 -21.93 2.24
C VAL A 151 -2.99 -20.84 3.31
N ASP A 152 -4.13 -20.49 3.88
CA ASP A 152 -4.21 -19.52 4.97
C ASP A 152 -3.50 -20.00 6.25
N THR A 153 -3.46 -19.14 7.26
CA THR A 153 -2.76 -19.46 8.51
C THR A 153 -3.43 -20.55 9.35
N SER A 154 -4.72 -20.87 9.13
CA SER A 154 -5.34 -22.00 9.82
C SER A 154 -4.97 -23.34 9.19
N GLY A 155 -4.53 -23.33 7.92
CA GLY A 155 -4.25 -24.55 7.18
C GLY A 155 -5.51 -25.16 6.54
N GLU A 156 -6.66 -24.47 6.62
CA GLU A 156 -7.96 -25.05 6.29
C GLU A 156 -8.51 -24.54 4.96
N SER A 157 -8.12 -23.34 4.54
CA SER A 157 -8.67 -22.71 3.34
C SER A 157 -7.58 -22.19 2.42
N GLU A 158 -7.83 -22.33 1.12
CA GLU A 158 -7.02 -21.70 0.09
C GLU A 158 -7.37 -20.20 0.00
N THR A 159 -6.34 -19.38 -0.16
CA THR A 159 -6.42 -17.95 -0.40
C THR A 159 -5.41 -17.54 -1.47
N THR A 160 -5.38 -16.25 -1.82
CA THR A 160 -4.44 -15.71 -2.80
C THR A 160 -3.15 -15.24 -2.16
N PHE A 161 -2.02 -15.46 -2.84
CA PHE A 161 -0.70 -14.93 -2.48
C PHE A 161 -0.70 -13.39 -2.35
N VAL A 162 -1.56 -12.72 -3.12
CA VAL A 162 -1.78 -11.26 -3.09
C VAL A 162 -2.87 -10.92 -2.08
N ASP A 163 -2.59 -10.03 -1.12
CA ASP A 163 -3.62 -9.47 -0.24
C ASP A 163 -4.46 -8.43 -1.01
N GLN A 164 -5.63 -8.85 -1.49
CA GLN A 164 -6.57 -7.98 -2.21
C GLN A 164 -7.30 -7.00 -1.27
N ALA A 165 -7.24 -7.19 0.05
CA ALA A 165 -7.88 -6.30 1.01
C ALA A 165 -7.11 -4.97 1.18
N VAL A 166 -5.96 -4.78 0.53
CA VAL A 166 -5.21 -3.50 0.54
C VAL A 166 -5.84 -2.38 -0.26
N TYR A 167 -6.67 -2.72 -1.23
CA TYR A 167 -7.30 -1.73 -2.12
C TYR A 167 -8.58 -1.16 -1.51
N THR A 168 -8.42 -0.52 -0.36
CA THR A 168 -9.50 0.15 0.38
C THR A 168 -9.25 1.65 0.47
N LYS A 169 -10.32 2.41 0.72
CA LYS A 169 -10.26 3.85 1.00
C LYS A 169 -9.31 4.14 2.16
N ASN A 170 -8.47 5.17 2.00
CA ASN A 170 -7.57 5.67 3.05
C ASN A 170 -6.65 4.57 3.63
N ARG A 171 -6.14 3.67 2.78
CA ARG A 171 -5.29 2.55 3.21
C ARG A 171 -4.00 3.07 3.84
N CYS A 172 -3.72 2.62 5.06
CA CYS A 172 -2.39 2.77 5.64
C CYS A 172 -1.45 1.73 5.02
N PHE A 173 -0.46 2.18 4.24
CA PHE A 173 0.54 1.33 3.60
C PHE A 173 1.92 1.60 4.22
N ARG A 174 2.57 0.56 4.74
CA ARG A 174 3.77 0.71 5.58
C ARG A 174 4.96 1.21 4.75
N LEU A 175 5.68 2.20 5.28
CA LEU A 175 6.79 2.84 4.59
C LEU A 175 8.05 1.98 4.55
N LEU A 176 8.87 2.17 3.51
CA LEU A 176 10.26 1.70 3.46
C LEU A 176 11.02 2.14 4.71
N GLY A 177 11.70 1.21 5.38
CA GLY A 177 12.44 1.40 6.62
C GLY A 177 11.59 1.30 7.89
N SER A 178 10.27 1.23 7.78
CA SER A 178 9.37 1.13 8.93
C SER A 178 8.95 -0.31 9.25
N SER A 179 8.82 -0.63 10.53
CA SER A 179 8.26 -1.89 11.03
C SER A 179 6.85 -1.67 11.62
N LYS A 180 6.11 -2.75 11.86
CA LYS A 180 4.88 -2.68 12.68
C LYS A 180 5.27 -2.37 14.13
N TYR A 181 4.40 -1.68 14.87
CA TYR A 181 4.68 -1.40 16.28
C TYR A 181 4.94 -2.69 17.07
N GLY A 182 5.99 -2.70 17.89
CA GLY A 182 6.40 -3.89 18.65
C GLY A 182 7.02 -5.01 17.80
N ARG A 183 7.33 -4.76 16.52
CA ARG A 183 8.09 -5.66 15.66
C ARG A 183 9.42 -5.02 15.26
N SER A 184 10.46 -5.84 15.14
CA SER A 184 11.80 -5.43 14.72
C SER A 184 12.10 -5.75 13.25
N THR A 185 11.06 -6.04 12.44
CA THR A 185 11.18 -6.38 11.02
C THR A 185 10.73 -5.20 10.15
N PRO A 186 11.64 -4.26 9.81
CA PRO A 186 11.33 -3.17 8.89
C PRO A 186 11.19 -3.68 7.46
N LEU A 187 10.46 -2.94 6.63
CA LEU A 187 10.51 -3.12 5.18
C LEU A 187 11.86 -2.62 4.66
N VAL A 188 12.63 -3.48 4.00
CA VAL A 188 13.92 -3.15 3.37
C VAL A 188 13.97 -3.73 1.97
N PHE A 189 14.83 -3.23 1.09
CA PHE A 189 14.96 -3.83 -0.23
C PHE A 189 15.43 -5.29 -0.16
N THR A 190 14.94 -6.12 -1.06
CA THR A 190 15.52 -7.44 -1.32
C THR A 190 16.92 -7.32 -1.91
N GLU A 191 17.73 -8.38 -1.76
CA GLU A 191 19.10 -8.44 -2.30
C GLU A 191 19.14 -8.35 -3.85
N ARG A 192 18.05 -8.71 -4.54
CA ARG A 192 17.94 -8.56 -6.01
C ARG A 192 17.71 -7.12 -6.46
N SER A 193 17.34 -6.20 -5.56
CA SER A 193 17.05 -4.81 -5.91
C SER A 193 18.34 -4.03 -6.24
N PRO A 194 18.35 -3.18 -7.28
CA PRO A 194 19.46 -2.26 -7.52
C PRO A 194 19.58 -1.17 -6.43
N TYR A 195 18.58 -1.07 -5.55
CA TYR A 195 18.57 -0.17 -4.40
C TYR A 195 18.88 -0.91 -3.08
N ALA A 196 19.42 -2.13 -3.13
CA ALA A 196 19.85 -2.87 -1.94
C ALA A 196 20.69 -1.98 -1.02
N HIS A 197 20.35 -1.97 0.27
CA HIS A 197 20.98 -1.17 1.33
C HIS A 197 20.85 0.37 1.20
N ARG A 198 20.10 0.90 0.21
CA ARG A 198 19.91 2.34 0.05
C ARG A 198 18.63 2.84 0.71
N LEU A 199 18.75 3.89 1.50
CA LEU A 199 17.62 4.70 1.97
C LEU A 199 17.97 6.18 1.86
N ASP A 200 17.96 6.68 0.62
CA ASP A 200 18.06 8.11 0.32
C ASP A 200 16.69 8.70 -0.02
N GLU A 201 16.62 10.02 -0.14
CA GLU A 201 15.36 10.75 -0.37
C GLU A 201 14.70 10.30 -1.68
N GLN A 202 15.45 10.15 -2.76
CA GLN A 202 14.88 9.80 -4.06
C GLN A 202 14.24 8.42 -4.04
N VAL A 203 14.93 7.44 -3.45
CA VAL A 203 14.43 6.08 -3.32
C VAL A 203 13.23 6.01 -2.37
N PHE A 204 13.28 6.74 -1.25
CA PHE A 204 12.15 6.86 -0.33
C PHE A 204 10.92 7.44 -1.03
N LEU A 205 11.06 8.57 -1.74
CA LEU A 205 9.99 9.19 -2.49
C LEU A 205 9.46 8.28 -3.62
N LYS A 206 10.33 7.51 -4.26
CA LYS A 206 9.93 6.52 -5.27
C LYS A 206 9.09 5.40 -4.66
N SER A 207 9.33 5.03 -3.40
CA SER A 207 8.57 4.02 -2.66
C SER A 207 7.17 4.46 -2.20
N LEU A 208 6.88 5.77 -2.21
CA LEU A 208 5.56 6.27 -1.86
C LEU A 208 4.56 6.00 -2.99
N VAL A 209 3.48 5.28 -2.69
CA VAL A 209 2.46 4.87 -3.65
C VAL A 209 1.77 6.08 -4.27
N CYS A 210 1.48 7.12 -3.48
CA CYS A 210 0.81 8.33 -3.97
C CYS A 210 1.77 9.37 -4.57
N ASN A 211 3.08 9.13 -4.58
CA ASN A 211 4.03 10.04 -5.22
C ASN A 211 4.09 9.77 -6.72
N VAL A 212 3.01 10.17 -7.41
CA VAL A 212 2.82 10.10 -8.85
C VAL A 212 2.94 11.50 -9.43
N SER A 213 3.66 11.64 -10.54
CA SER A 213 3.76 12.94 -11.22
C SER A 213 2.40 13.31 -11.83
N PRO A 214 1.93 14.56 -11.71
CA PRO A 214 0.72 15.00 -12.40
C PRO A 214 0.78 14.89 -13.93
N LEU A 215 2.00 14.73 -14.48
CA LEU A 215 2.24 14.56 -15.92
C LEU A 215 2.22 13.09 -16.35
N GLU A 216 2.28 12.15 -15.41
CA GLU A 216 2.25 10.72 -15.74
C GLU A 216 0.81 10.27 -16.01
N PRO A 217 0.55 9.54 -17.12
CA PRO A 217 -0.77 9.04 -17.42
C PRO A 217 -1.21 8.02 -16.36
N CYS A 218 -2.49 8.05 -16.02
CA CYS A 218 -3.12 7.04 -15.18
C CYS A 218 -3.93 6.08 -16.06
N LEU A 219 -3.77 4.79 -15.80
CA LEU A 219 -4.66 3.75 -16.30
C LEU A 219 -6.06 3.96 -15.72
N SER A 220 -7.06 3.83 -16.58
CA SER A 220 -8.47 3.93 -16.21
C SER A 220 -9.17 2.63 -16.54
N ILE A 221 -9.87 2.07 -15.57
CA ILE A 221 -10.68 0.84 -15.76
C ILE A 221 -11.86 1.11 -16.72
N ASP A 222 -12.26 2.37 -16.90
CA ASP A 222 -13.31 2.73 -17.87
C ASP A 222 -12.85 2.51 -19.32
N ASP A 223 -11.54 2.47 -19.57
CA ASP A 223 -10.97 2.25 -20.90
C ASP A 223 -10.96 0.76 -21.30
N LEU A 224 -11.42 -0.13 -20.40
CA LEU A 224 -11.48 -1.56 -20.68
C LEU A 224 -12.58 -1.89 -21.70
N PRO A 225 -12.32 -2.83 -22.64
CA PRO A 225 -13.35 -3.38 -23.49
C PRO A 225 -14.45 -4.01 -22.63
N ARG A 226 -15.67 -3.43 -22.64
CA ARG A 226 -16.79 -3.95 -21.85
C ARG A 226 -17.19 -5.34 -22.36
N SER A 227 -16.92 -6.38 -21.58
CA SER A 227 -17.60 -7.67 -21.74
C SER A 227 -19.05 -7.55 -21.26
N LYS A 228 -20.02 -8.02 -22.05
CA LYS A 228 -21.43 -8.10 -21.66
C LYS A 228 -21.61 -9.16 -20.56
N ALA A 229 -21.43 -8.79 -19.30
CA ALA A 229 -21.97 -9.49 -18.15
C ALA A 229 -22.21 -8.45 -17.04
N GLY A 230 -23.48 -8.24 -16.72
CA GLY A 230 -23.90 -7.17 -15.81
C GLY A 230 -23.67 -7.49 -14.34
N SER A 231 -23.51 -6.44 -13.54
CA SER A 231 -24.39 -6.17 -12.39
C SER A 231 -24.10 -4.77 -11.88
N ARG A 232 -25.13 -3.92 -11.84
CA ARG A 232 -25.10 -2.65 -11.12
C ARG A 232 -25.17 -2.97 -9.63
N MET A 233 -24.10 -2.70 -8.89
CA MET A 233 -24.17 -2.69 -7.44
C MET A 233 -24.70 -1.34 -6.94
N ALA A 234 -25.85 -1.39 -6.28
CA ALA A 234 -26.49 -0.27 -5.63
C ALA A 234 -25.64 0.25 -4.45
N THR A 235 -25.47 1.56 -4.38
CA THR A 235 -24.84 2.27 -3.26
C THR A 235 -25.80 2.27 -2.06
N ARG A 236 -25.48 1.52 -1.00
CA ARG A 236 -26.14 1.69 0.31
C ARG A 236 -25.35 2.69 1.14
N THR A 237 -25.89 3.89 1.27
CA THR A 237 -25.45 4.88 2.26
C THR A 237 -25.89 4.43 3.64
N LEU A 238 -24.95 4.08 4.52
CA LEU A 238 -25.21 3.93 5.95
C LEU A 238 -24.73 5.20 6.67
N ALA A 239 -25.65 5.87 7.34
CA ALA A 239 -25.34 6.97 8.24
C ALA A 239 -24.65 6.43 9.50
N VAL A 240 -23.48 6.97 9.84
CA VAL A 240 -22.77 6.68 11.09
C VAL A 240 -22.78 7.95 11.93
N ASN A 241 -23.47 7.91 13.06
CA ASN A 241 -23.39 8.92 14.10
C ASN A 241 -22.15 8.65 14.98
N GLY A 242 -21.06 9.38 14.73
CA GLY A 242 -19.90 9.42 15.61
C GLY A 242 -19.93 10.66 16.50
N GLN A 243 -19.98 10.46 17.82
CA GLN A 243 -19.86 11.55 18.81
C GLN A 243 -18.52 12.27 18.67
N HIS A 244 -18.58 13.59 18.49
CA HIS A 244 -17.42 14.47 18.36
C HIS A 244 -16.87 14.81 19.75
N GLY A 245 -15.65 14.36 20.05
CA GLY A 245 -14.87 14.88 21.17
C GLY A 245 -14.24 16.21 20.77
N SER A 246 -14.80 17.33 21.22
CA SER A 246 -14.28 18.67 20.91
C SER A 246 -13.12 19.06 21.85
N ARG A 247 -11.96 19.36 21.25
CA ARG A 247 -11.05 20.43 21.69
C ARG A 247 -10.64 21.23 20.46
N GLY A 248 -10.37 22.52 20.65
CA GLY A 248 -10.44 23.60 19.66
C GLY A 248 -9.67 23.40 18.33
N PRO A 249 -9.97 24.22 17.32
CA PRO A 249 -9.45 24.08 15.96
C PRO A 249 -7.93 24.20 15.93
N SER A 250 -7.26 23.41 15.10
CA SER A 250 -5.82 23.52 14.95
C SER A 250 -5.45 24.79 14.18
N PRO A 251 -4.20 25.27 14.29
CA PRO A 251 -3.74 26.44 13.53
C PRO A 251 -3.66 26.18 12.02
N TYR A 252 -3.98 24.97 11.54
CA TYR A 252 -3.99 24.60 10.14
C TYR A 252 -5.37 24.05 9.70
N PRO A 253 -6.39 24.92 9.51
CA PRO A 253 -7.76 24.48 9.19
C PRO A 253 -7.86 23.61 7.92
N HIS A 254 -6.95 23.80 6.97
CA HIS A 254 -6.89 22.97 5.76
C HIS A 254 -6.34 21.55 6.02
N VAL A 255 -5.45 21.39 7.01
CA VAL A 255 -5.01 20.07 7.49
C VAL A 255 -6.15 19.40 8.22
N ASP A 256 -6.84 20.16 9.08
CA ASP A 256 -7.98 19.67 9.86
C ASP A 256 -9.07 19.15 8.93
N ALA A 257 -9.47 19.92 7.91
CA ALA A 257 -10.45 19.47 6.91
C ALA A 257 -10.02 18.19 6.18
N ILE A 258 -8.73 18.04 5.88
CA ILE A 258 -8.20 16.81 5.27
C ILE A 258 -8.30 15.64 6.26
N ILE A 259 -7.88 15.84 7.51
CA ILE A 259 -7.86 14.80 8.54
C ILE A 259 -9.29 14.41 8.93
N GLU A 260 -10.20 15.36 9.11
CA GLU A 260 -11.62 15.13 9.41
C GLU A 260 -12.29 14.26 8.35
N LYS A 261 -12.05 14.55 7.06
CA LYS A 261 -12.56 13.73 5.95
C LYS A 261 -12.00 12.30 5.96
N LEU A 262 -10.77 12.10 6.41
CA LEU A 262 -10.16 10.77 6.54
C LEU A 262 -10.75 9.97 7.71
N ILE A 263 -11.07 10.67 8.81
CA ILE A 263 -11.54 10.06 10.07
C ILE A 263 -13.05 9.79 10.07
N SER A 264 -13.85 10.48 9.27
CA SER A 264 -15.30 10.27 9.18
C SER A 264 -15.73 8.92 8.56
N LEU A 265 -14.80 8.00 8.33
CA LEU A 265 -15.05 6.66 7.78
C LEU A 265 -15.40 5.62 8.86
N PRO A 266 -16.22 4.61 8.53
CA PRO A 266 -16.79 3.65 9.50
C PRO A 266 -15.77 2.82 10.30
N ASN A 267 -14.50 2.78 9.88
CA ASN A 267 -13.45 1.99 10.52
C ASN A 267 -12.68 2.75 11.62
N HIS A 268 -12.99 4.01 11.90
CA HIS A 268 -12.32 4.80 12.94
C HIS A 268 -13.25 5.01 14.13
N LYS A 269 -12.95 4.31 15.24
CA LYS A 269 -13.87 4.21 16.39
C LYS A 269 -13.80 5.41 17.34
N VAL A 270 -12.64 6.04 17.47
CA VAL A 270 -12.38 7.19 18.36
C VAL A 270 -11.21 7.99 17.79
N TRP A 271 -11.26 9.32 17.84
CA TRP A 271 -10.13 10.20 17.55
C TRP A 271 -9.97 11.26 18.63
N GLN A 272 -8.73 11.70 18.86
CA GLN A 272 -8.40 12.79 19.77
C GLN A 272 -7.30 13.64 19.15
N TYR A 273 -7.47 14.95 19.19
CA TYR A 273 -6.38 15.87 18.88
C TYR A 273 -5.32 15.75 19.97
N THR A 274 -4.08 15.39 19.61
CA THR A 274 -2.97 15.39 20.56
C THR A 274 -2.06 16.57 20.28
N GLU A 275 -1.93 17.45 21.27
CA GLU A 275 -0.91 18.51 21.27
C GLU A 275 0.49 17.97 21.57
N GLN A 276 0.70 16.64 21.65
CA GLN A 276 2.02 16.06 21.89
C GLN A 276 2.97 16.37 20.73
N ARG A 277 3.56 17.56 20.79
CA ARG A 277 4.80 17.96 20.11
C ARG A 277 5.95 17.00 20.44
N THR A 278 5.77 16.09 21.40
CA THR A 278 6.78 15.20 21.96
C THR A 278 7.14 14.03 21.04
N LEU A 279 6.22 13.49 20.24
CA LEU A 279 6.51 12.29 19.43
C LEU A 279 7.38 12.54 18.19
N LEU A 280 7.39 13.77 17.66
CA LEU A 280 8.23 14.16 16.52
C LEU A 280 9.44 15.03 16.94
N ARG A 281 9.62 15.27 18.25
CA ARG A 281 10.73 16.07 18.82
C ARG A 281 11.72 15.28 19.66
N ALA A 282 11.53 13.98 19.88
CA ALA A 282 12.60 13.13 20.41
C ALA A 282 13.69 12.93 19.35
#